data_AF-A0A521R9Q2-F1
#
_entry.id   AF-A0A521R9Q2-F1
#
_cell.length_a   1.000
_cell.length_b   1.000
_cell.length_c   1.000
_cell.angle_alpha   90.00
_cell.angle_beta   90.00
_cell.angle_gamma   90.00
#
_symmetry.space_group_name_H-M   'P 1'
#
loop_
_entity.id
_entity.type
_entity.pdbx_description
1 polymer ?
#
loop_
_entity_poly.entity_id
_entity_poly.type
_entity_poly.pdbx_seq_one_letter_code
_entity_poly.pdbx_strand_id
1 'polypeptide(L)'
;MDATEQTSWIAYSKGKCIASGAPRAVVTEVKRFVGSHAKDNVTILDARTSETVEVDFRGSVSTVLKRIPSAPIQNPERNIETLAPERTVGRPRLGVTAREVTLLPRHWEWLSNQPGGASVALRKLVEQALRSSKESDRLRQAQEAAYRFMNVMAGDSPGFEEATRALFASDIERLQQFVSTWPRDVRKQALLLAGKAIAKDGGLEHAPQPIISSDLSRQAAPGR
;
A
#
# COMPACT_ATOMS: atom_id res chain seq x y z
N MET A 1 16.75 -5.28 -2.94
CA MET A 1 16.14 -5.83 -4.16
C MET A 1 14.70 -5.42 -4.11
N ASP A 2 14.41 -4.25 -4.68
CA ASP A 2 13.12 -3.59 -4.55
C ASP A 2 12.10 -4.31 -5.43
N ALA A 3 11.13 -4.95 -4.80
CA ALA A 3 9.92 -5.37 -5.49
C ALA A 3 9.31 -4.10 -6.08
N THR A 4 9.32 -3.98 -7.40
CA THR A 4 8.63 -2.94 -8.14
C THR A 4 7.23 -2.80 -7.55
N GLU A 5 6.96 -1.70 -6.83
CA GLU A 5 5.62 -1.35 -6.35
C GLU A 5 4.75 -1.13 -7.59
N GLN A 6 4.20 -2.22 -8.11
CA GLN A 6 3.43 -2.21 -9.33
C GLN A 6 2.12 -1.52 -9.01
N THR A 7 1.92 -0.33 -9.57
CA THR A 7 0.64 0.38 -9.49
C THR A 7 -0.47 -0.57 -9.90
N SER A 8 -1.46 -0.74 -9.04
CA SER A 8 -2.62 -1.60 -9.28
C SER A 8 -3.87 -0.76 -9.09
N TRP A 9 -4.83 -0.87 -10.00
CA TRP A 9 -6.09 -0.16 -9.95
C TRP A 9 -7.24 -1.12 -9.68
N ILE A 10 -8.34 -0.57 -9.19
CA ILE A 10 -9.60 -1.28 -9.01
C ILE A 10 -10.75 -0.38 -9.47
N ALA A 11 -11.66 -0.94 -10.26
CA ALA A 11 -12.78 -0.22 -10.85
C ALA A 11 -14.10 -0.77 -10.34
N TYR A 12 -15.01 0.13 -9.97
CA TYR A 12 -16.33 -0.19 -9.45
C TYR A 12 -17.44 0.49 -10.26
N SER A 13 -18.59 -0.17 -10.33
CA SER A 13 -19.85 0.47 -10.71
C SER A 13 -20.98 -0.04 -9.83
N LYS A 14 -21.78 0.89 -9.29
CA LYS A 14 -22.90 0.60 -8.37
C LYS A 14 -22.53 -0.35 -7.22
N GLY A 15 -21.32 -0.19 -6.66
CA GLY A 15 -20.83 -1.03 -5.56
C GLY A 15 -20.37 -2.44 -5.95
N LYS A 16 -20.32 -2.77 -7.25
CA LYS A 16 -19.76 -4.03 -7.77
C LYS A 16 -18.39 -3.79 -8.40
N CYS A 17 -17.43 -4.66 -8.13
CA CYS A 17 -16.11 -4.62 -8.76
C CYS A 17 -16.23 -5.08 -10.23
N ILE A 18 -15.79 -4.23 -11.15
CA ILE A 18 -15.74 -4.52 -12.60
C ILE A 18 -14.41 -5.17 -12.97
N ALA A 19 -13.30 -4.59 -12.48
CA ALA A 19 -11.96 -5.02 -12.81
C ALA A 19 -10.98 -4.64 -11.69
N SER A 20 -9.92 -5.43 -11.52
CA SER A 20 -8.82 -5.12 -10.62
C SER A 20 -7.51 -5.65 -11.21
N GLY A 21 -6.43 -4.89 -11.07
CA GLY A 21 -5.09 -5.29 -11.51
C GLY A 21 -4.33 -4.15 -12.17
N ALA A 22 -3.48 -4.49 -13.15
CA ALA A 22 -2.64 -3.50 -13.82
C ALA A 22 -3.47 -2.41 -14.52
N PRO A 23 -3.04 -1.13 -14.51
CA PRO A 23 -3.76 0.00 -15.08
C PRO A 23 -4.29 -0.23 -16.51
N ARG A 24 -3.46 -0.82 -17.37
CA ARG A 24 -3.84 -1.11 -18.77
C ARG A 24 -4.96 -2.13 -18.87
N ALA A 25 -4.94 -3.18 -18.05
CA ALA A 25 -5.97 -4.21 -18.02
C ALA A 25 -7.29 -3.62 -17.52
N VAL A 26 -7.24 -2.85 -16.42
CA VAL A 26 -8.42 -2.19 -15.83
C VAL A 26 -9.07 -1.23 -16.81
N VAL A 27 -8.30 -0.36 -17.48
CA VAL A 27 -8.87 0.58 -18.47
C VAL A 27 -9.49 -0.14 -19.66
N THR A 28 -8.85 -1.21 -20.14
CA THR A 28 -9.40 -2.00 -21.26
C THR A 28 -10.76 -2.57 -20.89
N GLU A 29 -10.88 -3.14 -19.68
CA GLU A 29 -12.13 -3.73 -19.21
C GLU A 29 -13.20 -2.67 -18.92
N VAL A 30 -12.83 -1.55 -18.28
CA VAL A 30 -13.76 -0.42 -18.06
C VAL A 30 -14.27 0.15 -19.38
N LYS A 31 -13.41 0.29 -20.39
CA LYS A 31 -13.82 0.79 -21.70
C LYS A 31 -14.81 -0.17 -22.38
N ARG A 32 -14.62 -1.48 -22.24
CA ARG A 32 -15.58 -2.49 -22.69
C ARG A 32 -16.91 -2.37 -21.93
N PHE A 33 -16.85 -2.22 -20.61
CA PHE A 33 -18.03 -2.09 -19.75
C PHE A 33 -18.86 -0.85 -20.09
N VAL A 34 -18.24 0.32 -20.20
CA VAL A 34 -18.90 1.60 -20.54
C VAL A 34 -19.53 1.54 -21.94
N GLY A 35 -18.91 0.82 -22.88
CA GLY A 35 -19.49 0.60 -24.21
C GLY A 35 -20.83 -0.15 -24.19
N SER A 36 -21.03 -1.04 -23.21
CA SER A 36 -22.28 -1.80 -23.03
C SER A 36 -23.23 -1.21 -21.98
N HIS A 37 -22.74 -0.30 -21.11
CA HIS A 37 -23.47 0.26 -19.96
C HIS A 37 -23.29 1.79 -19.87
N ALA A 38 -23.56 2.52 -20.95
CA ALA A 38 -23.24 3.95 -21.08
C ALA A 38 -23.84 4.90 -20.00
N LYS A 39 -24.82 4.44 -19.21
CA LYS A 39 -25.44 5.23 -18.12
C LYS A 39 -24.84 4.97 -16.74
N ASP A 40 -23.95 3.98 -16.62
CA ASP A 40 -23.41 3.58 -15.34
C ASP A 40 -22.14 4.37 -15.02
N ASN A 41 -22.11 5.00 -13.85
CA ASN A 41 -20.92 5.68 -13.38
C ASN A 41 -19.88 4.63 -12.96
N VAL A 42 -18.62 4.86 -13.37
CA VAL A 42 -17.48 4.00 -13.04
C VAL A 42 -16.48 4.80 -12.23
N THR A 43 -16.18 4.31 -11.04
CA THR A 43 -15.16 4.88 -10.16
C THR A 43 -13.91 4.01 -10.22
N ILE A 44 -12.75 4.61 -10.49
CA ILE A 44 -11.47 3.91 -10.52
C ILE A 44 -10.62 4.44 -9.37
N LEU A 45 -10.05 3.52 -8.61
CA LEU A 45 -9.21 3.81 -7.46
C LEU A 45 -7.86 3.11 -7.59
N ASP A 46 -6.82 3.69 -7.01
CA ASP A 46 -5.62 2.93 -6.68
C ASP A 46 -5.95 1.86 -5.64
N ALA A 47 -5.59 0.60 -5.92
CA ALA A 47 -5.98 -0.55 -5.09
C ALA A 47 -5.26 -0.59 -3.73
N ARG A 48 -4.20 0.22 -3.54
CA ARG A 48 -3.44 0.33 -2.30
C ARG A 48 -3.77 1.61 -1.55
N THR A 49 -3.76 2.76 -2.20
CA THR A 49 -3.95 4.06 -1.54
C THR A 49 -5.40 4.49 -1.49
N SER A 50 -6.25 3.91 -2.35
CA SER A 50 -7.65 4.29 -2.55
C SER A 50 -7.83 5.71 -3.07
N GLU A 51 -6.80 6.26 -3.72
CA GLU A 51 -6.89 7.53 -4.45
C GLU A 51 -7.72 7.36 -5.71
N THR A 52 -8.60 8.32 -5.98
CA THR A 52 -9.39 8.36 -7.21
C THR A 52 -8.50 8.62 -8.42
N VAL A 53 -8.62 7.77 -9.43
CA VAL A 53 -7.90 7.88 -10.69
C VAL A 53 -8.86 8.36 -11.76
N GLU A 54 -8.63 9.57 -12.27
CA GLU A 54 -9.39 10.09 -13.41
C GLU A 54 -8.81 9.56 -14.73
N VAL A 55 -9.67 8.92 -15.53
CA VAL A 55 -9.30 8.41 -16.85
C VAL A 55 -10.27 8.94 -17.89
N ASP A 56 -9.74 9.66 -18.88
CA ASP A 56 -10.56 10.11 -20.02
C ASP A 56 -10.79 8.95 -21.01
N PHE A 57 -11.98 8.38 -20.96
CA PHE A 57 -12.41 7.28 -21.82
C PHE A 57 -12.84 7.70 -23.24
N ARG A 58 -12.70 8.97 -23.65
CA ARG A 58 -13.07 9.40 -25.01
C ARG A 58 -12.12 8.81 -26.08
N GLY A 59 -12.69 8.37 -27.20
CA GLY A 59 -11.96 7.77 -28.32
C GLY A 59 -11.81 6.25 -28.25
N SER A 60 -10.88 5.70 -29.04
CA SER A 60 -10.58 4.26 -29.11
C SER A 60 -9.72 3.80 -27.91
N VAL A 61 -9.76 2.50 -27.60
CA VAL A 61 -8.96 1.89 -26.51
C VAL A 61 -7.48 2.26 -26.63
N SER A 62 -6.91 2.24 -27.84
CA SER A 62 -5.52 2.60 -28.08
C SER A 62 -5.19 4.04 -27.70
N THR A 63 -6.12 4.99 -27.93
CA THR A 63 -5.95 6.40 -27.58
C THR A 63 -6.01 6.61 -26.07
N VAL A 64 -6.92 5.91 -25.39
CA VAL A 64 -7.01 5.96 -23.92
C VAL A 64 -5.75 5.37 -23.27
N LEU A 65 -5.29 4.20 -23.74
CA LEU A 65 -4.08 3.54 -23.22
C LEU A 65 -2.79 4.35 -23.41
N LYS A 66 -2.72 5.24 -24.41
CA LYS A 66 -1.59 6.17 -24.60
C LYS A 66 -1.56 7.29 -23.57
N ARG A 67 -2.70 7.61 -22.94
CA ARG A 67 -2.84 8.70 -21.95
C ARG A 67 -2.56 8.24 -20.52
N ILE A 68 -2.52 6.93 -20.28
CA ILE A 68 -2.22 6.38 -18.96
C ILE A 68 -0.71 6.45 -18.71
N PRO A 69 -0.27 7.00 -17.57
CA PRO A 69 1.14 6.95 -17.20
C PRO A 69 1.62 5.50 -17.14
N SER A 70 2.72 5.19 -17.84
CA SER A 70 3.25 3.82 -17.93
C SER A 70 4.16 3.44 -16.75
N ALA A 71 4.31 4.30 -15.75
CA ALA A 71 5.09 4.10 -14.53
C ALA A 71 4.66 5.13 -13.46
N PRO A 72 4.99 4.96 -12.17
CA PRO A 72 4.54 5.86 -11.11
C PRO A 72 5.11 7.25 -11.35
N ILE A 73 4.25 8.26 -11.43
CA ILE A 73 4.66 9.66 -11.37
C ILE A 73 5.10 9.90 -9.91
N GLN A 74 6.40 9.77 -9.66
CA GLN A 74 7.01 10.49 -8.54
C GLN A 74 6.97 11.97 -8.92
N ASN A 75 6.31 12.78 -8.08
CA ASN A 75 6.13 14.23 -8.20
C ASN A 75 7.17 14.95 -9.08
N PRO A 76 6.75 15.66 -10.15
CA PRO A 76 7.64 16.46 -10.98
C PRO A 76 7.92 17.84 -10.36
N GLU A 77 8.20 17.89 -9.05
CA GLU A 77 8.64 19.12 -8.38
C GLU A 77 9.98 18.88 -7.66
N ARG A 78 11.04 18.92 -8.47
CA ARG A 78 12.35 19.53 -8.18
C ARG A 78 13.27 19.32 -9.38
N ASN A 79 12.92 19.97 -10.49
CA ASN A 79 13.89 20.26 -11.54
C ASN A 79 14.56 21.58 -11.15
N ILE A 80 15.71 21.51 -10.47
CA ILE A 80 16.68 22.60 -10.52
C ILE A 80 17.76 22.12 -11.47
N GLU A 81 17.73 22.72 -12.65
CA GLU A 81 18.80 22.70 -13.62
C GLU A 81 20.11 23.14 -12.94
N THR A 82 21.16 22.35 -13.10
CA THR A 82 22.50 22.92 -13.19
C THR A 82 23.33 22.08 -14.15
N LEU A 83 23.71 22.71 -15.25
CA LEU A 83 24.55 22.20 -16.33
C LEU A 83 26.02 22.03 -15.87
N ALA A 84 26.56 20.82 -16.15
CA ALA A 84 27.94 20.48 -16.57
C ALA A 84 29.16 20.67 -15.60
N PRO A 85 30.36 20.10 -15.90
CA PRO A 85 30.73 19.00 -16.82
C PRO A 85 31.59 17.90 -16.13
N GLU A 86 32.36 17.16 -16.93
CA GLU A 86 32.88 15.80 -16.77
C GLU A 86 33.98 15.53 -15.72
N ARG A 87 33.83 14.34 -15.10
CA ARG A 87 34.83 13.31 -14.74
C ARG A 87 36.24 13.73 -14.28
N THR A 88 36.52 13.39 -13.02
CA THR A 88 37.84 12.89 -12.60
C THR A 88 37.70 11.53 -11.89
N VAL A 89 38.64 10.65 -12.21
CA VAL A 89 38.82 9.26 -11.73
C VAL A 89 39.17 9.25 -10.24
N GLY A 90 38.68 8.24 -9.49
CA GLY A 90 39.39 7.79 -8.28
C GLY A 90 38.67 7.79 -6.92
N ARG A 91 37.35 7.56 -6.84
CA ARG A 91 36.70 7.02 -5.61
C ARG A 91 35.31 6.48 -5.98
N PRO A 92 34.90 5.28 -5.54
CA PRO A 92 33.50 4.90 -5.63
C PRO A 92 32.68 5.97 -4.91
N ARG A 93 31.84 6.70 -5.64
CA ARG A 93 30.91 7.67 -5.04
C ARG A 93 29.96 6.85 -4.17
N LEU A 94 30.18 6.81 -2.86
CA LEU A 94 29.07 6.57 -1.93
C LEU A 94 28.05 7.65 -2.28
N GLY A 95 26.91 7.28 -2.87
CA GLY A 95 25.90 8.19 -3.41
C GLY A 95 25.22 9.04 -2.33
N VAL A 96 26.00 9.84 -1.61
CA VAL A 96 25.59 10.68 -0.50
C VAL A 96 25.60 12.11 -1.02
N THR A 97 24.41 12.69 -1.11
CA THR A 97 24.23 14.12 -1.42
C THR A 97 24.37 14.91 -0.12
N ALA A 98 25.32 15.84 -0.06
CA ALA A 98 25.45 16.73 1.09
C ALA A 98 24.30 17.75 1.11
N ARG A 99 23.74 17.99 2.30
CA ARG A 99 22.74 19.02 2.58
C ARG A 99 23.04 19.66 3.93
N GLU A 100 22.72 20.93 4.09
CA GLU A 100 22.97 21.69 5.32
C GLU A 100 21.91 21.37 6.38
N VAL A 101 22.33 21.27 7.64
CA VAL A 101 21.46 21.04 8.81
C VAL A 101 21.90 21.95 9.93
N THR A 102 20.95 22.67 10.52
CA THR A 102 21.20 23.54 11.68
C THR A 102 20.80 22.81 12.97
N LEU A 103 21.72 22.67 13.90
CA LEU A 103 21.50 22.02 15.20
C LEU A 103 22.00 22.92 16.34
N LEU A 104 21.52 22.66 17.56
CA LEU A 104 21.97 23.37 18.76
C LEU A 104 23.45 23.05 19.07
N PRO A 105 24.21 23.98 19.66
CA PRO A 105 25.63 23.79 19.97
C PRO A 105 25.93 22.50 20.76
N ARG A 106 25.10 22.20 21.77
CA ARG A 106 25.20 20.95 22.57
C ARG A 106 25.06 19.67 21.72
N HIS A 107 24.28 19.71 20.64
CA HIS A 107 24.11 18.55 19.77
C HIS A 107 25.33 18.38 18.87
N TRP A 108 25.95 19.48 18.43
CA TRP A 108 27.21 19.43 17.68
C TRP A 108 28.36 18.89 18.52
N GLU A 109 28.45 19.32 19.78
CA GLU A 109 29.44 18.80 20.72
C GLU A 109 29.26 17.28 20.91
N TRP A 110 28.03 16.84 21.16
CA TRP A 110 27.71 15.41 21.27
C TRP A 110 28.03 14.63 19.98
N LEU A 111 27.68 15.17 18.80
CA LEU A 111 27.93 14.54 17.48
C LEU A 111 29.43 14.43 17.17
N SER A 112 30.23 15.41 17.61
CA SER A 112 31.68 15.45 17.39
C SER A 112 32.41 14.38 18.21
N ASN A 113 31.83 13.99 19.35
CA ASN A 113 32.35 12.95 20.23
C ASN A 113 31.94 11.52 19.80
N GLN A 114 31.22 11.35 18.69
CA GLN A 114 30.77 10.03 18.23
C GLN A 114 31.85 9.27 17.46
N PRO A 115 32.00 7.95 17.70
CA PRO A 115 32.91 7.11 16.92
C PRO A 115 32.44 7.02 15.46
N GLY A 116 33.30 7.43 14.53
CA GLY A 116 32.99 7.51 13.10
C GLY A 116 32.41 8.86 12.64
N GLY A 117 32.32 9.85 13.53
CA GLY A 117 31.99 11.23 13.22
C GLY A 117 30.48 11.52 13.10
N ALA A 118 30.17 12.81 13.02
CA ALA A 118 28.80 13.34 13.04
C ALA A 118 27.89 12.70 11.97
N SER A 119 28.38 12.52 10.74
CA SER A 119 27.58 11.97 9.64
C SER A 119 27.17 10.50 9.85
N VAL A 120 28.03 9.68 10.46
CA VAL A 120 27.71 8.27 10.76
C VAL A 120 26.69 8.19 11.88
N ALA A 121 26.85 9.01 12.93
CA ALA A 121 25.91 9.08 14.04
C ALA A 121 24.52 9.56 13.57
N LEU A 122 24.45 10.64 12.78
CA LEU A 122 23.20 11.13 12.20
C LEU A 122 22.50 10.08 11.34
N ARG A 123 23.25 9.35 10.49
CA ARG A 123 22.66 8.27 9.68
C ARG A 123 22.05 7.19 10.56
N LYS A 124 22.76 6.72 11.59
CA LYS A 124 22.24 5.70 12.53
C LYS A 124 20.99 6.18 13.26
N LEU A 125 20.97 7.44 13.73
CA LEU A 125 19.81 8.03 14.39
C LEU A 125 18.61 8.13 13.44
N VAL A 126 18.82 8.57 12.20
CA VAL A 126 17.76 8.62 11.18
C VAL A 126 17.28 7.23 10.82
N GLU A 127 18.16 6.26 10.63
CA GLU A 127 17.79 4.86 10.36
C GLU A 127 17.04 4.23 11.53
N GLN A 128 17.38 4.56 12.77
CA GLN A 128 16.67 4.11 13.95
C GLN A 128 15.29 4.75 14.03
N ALA A 129 15.18 6.06 13.82
CA ALA A 129 13.92 6.79 13.80
C ALA A 129 12.98 6.26 12.69
N LEU A 130 13.50 6.09 11.48
CA LEU A 130 12.78 5.48 10.35
C LEU A 130 12.30 4.07 10.69
N ARG A 131 13.14 3.24 11.32
CA ARG A 131 12.73 1.88 11.75
C ARG A 131 11.65 1.91 12.81
N SER A 132 11.73 2.83 13.78
CA SER A 132 10.73 2.96 14.83
C SER A 132 9.40 3.53 14.33
N SER A 133 9.41 4.39 13.32
CA SER A 133 8.18 5.00 12.78
C SER A 133 7.53 4.17 11.68
N LYS A 134 8.28 3.31 10.97
CA LYS A 134 7.79 2.54 9.82
C LYS A 134 6.50 1.77 10.08
N GLU A 135 6.37 1.15 11.24
CA GLU A 135 5.17 0.38 11.59
C GLU A 135 3.97 1.29 11.87
N SER A 136 4.18 2.37 12.63
CA SER A 136 3.14 3.37 12.89
C SER A 136 2.70 4.09 11.60
N ASP A 137 3.65 4.39 10.71
CA ASP A 137 3.38 5.00 9.41
C ASP A 137 2.63 4.03 8.49
N ARG A 138 2.97 2.73 8.49
CA ARG A 138 2.25 1.69 7.74
C ARG A 138 0.81 1.53 8.22
N LEU A 139 0.60 1.45 9.54
CA LEU A 139 -0.72 1.40 10.16
C LEU A 139 -1.55 2.61 9.74
N ARG A 140 -0.99 3.82 9.88
CA ARG A 140 -1.66 5.06 9.50
C ARG A 140 -2.01 5.11 8.02
N GLN A 141 -1.08 4.77 7.13
CA GLN A 141 -1.32 4.72 5.69
C GLN A 141 -2.43 3.73 5.30
N ALA A 142 -2.46 2.57 5.96
CA ALA A 142 -3.49 1.57 5.71
C ALA A 142 -4.88 2.01 6.24
N GLN A 143 -4.93 2.65 7.41
CA GLN A 143 -6.17 3.27 7.92
C GLN A 143 -6.65 4.41 7.00
N GLU A 144 -5.76 5.30 6.58
CA GLU A 144 -6.07 6.38 5.63
C GLU A 144 -6.57 5.82 4.29
N ALA A 145 -5.96 4.76 3.77
CA ALA A 145 -6.40 4.09 2.55
C ALA A 145 -7.78 3.42 2.70
N ALA A 146 -8.02 2.74 3.82
CA ALA A 146 -9.32 2.13 4.12
C ALA A 146 -10.41 3.20 4.26
N TYR A 147 -10.13 4.28 4.99
CA TYR A 147 -11.05 5.39 5.17
C TYR A 147 -11.39 6.07 3.84
N ARG A 148 -10.38 6.41 3.02
CA ARG A 148 -10.60 6.99 1.68
C ARG A 148 -11.50 6.10 0.82
N PHE A 149 -11.24 4.79 0.82
CA PHE A 149 -12.08 3.83 0.10
C PHE A 149 -13.52 3.83 0.59
N MET A 150 -13.71 3.71 1.91
CA MET A 150 -15.03 3.70 2.54
C MET A 150 -15.80 4.99 2.24
N ASN A 151 -15.14 6.13 2.32
CA ASN A 151 -15.76 7.43 2.06
C ASN A 151 -16.25 7.54 0.60
N VAL A 152 -15.44 7.10 -0.36
CA VAL A 152 -15.81 7.14 -1.79
C VAL A 152 -16.91 6.12 -2.12
N MET A 153 -16.85 4.91 -1.57
CA MET A 153 -17.73 3.81 -1.97
C MET A 153 -19.00 3.64 -1.13
N ALA A 154 -18.98 4.15 0.10
CA ALA A 154 -19.99 3.86 1.11
C ALA A 154 -20.25 5.04 2.07
N GLY A 155 -19.87 6.28 1.73
CA GLY A 155 -20.11 7.45 2.58
C GLY A 155 -21.58 7.65 2.96
N ASP A 156 -22.49 7.34 2.04
CA ASP A 156 -23.95 7.43 2.27
C ASP A 156 -24.56 6.10 2.79
N SER A 157 -23.75 5.08 3.05
CA SER A 157 -24.25 3.77 3.50
C SER A 157 -24.55 3.77 5.00
N PRO A 158 -25.60 3.05 5.45
CA PRO A 158 -25.85 2.86 6.87
C PRO A 158 -24.64 2.27 7.61
N GLY A 159 -24.37 2.78 8.81
CA GLY A 159 -23.26 2.33 9.65
C GLY A 159 -21.87 2.87 9.26
N PHE A 160 -21.79 3.82 8.32
CA PHE A 160 -20.52 4.41 7.89
C PHE A 160 -19.73 5.10 9.02
N GLU A 161 -20.39 5.86 9.88
CA GLU A 161 -19.71 6.54 10.98
C GLU A 161 -19.17 5.53 12.01
N GLU A 162 -19.98 4.56 12.41
CA GLU A 162 -19.59 3.50 13.33
C GLU A 162 -18.44 2.66 12.76
N ALA A 163 -18.49 2.32 11.47
CA ALA A 163 -17.42 1.65 10.75
C ALA A 163 -16.13 2.47 10.78
N THR A 164 -16.22 3.79 10.54
CA THR A 164 -15.06 4.69 10.59
C THR A 164 -14.46 4.76 11.99
N ARG A 165 -15.29 4.85 13.04
CA ARG A 165 -14.82 4.79 14.44
C ARG A 165 -14.12 3.47 14.74
N ALA A 166 -14.68 2.34 14.31
CA ALA A 166 -14.06 1.02 14.48
C ALA A 166 -12.73 0.87 13.73
N LEU A 167 -12.63 1.42 12.52
CA LEU A 167 -11.39 1.43 11.72
C LEU A 167 -10.25 2.14 12.46
N PHE A 168 -10.49 3.35 12.96
CA PHE A 168 -9.44 4.11 13.68
C PHE A 168 -9.14 3.53 15.06
N ALA A 169 -10.11 2.87 15.70
CA ALA A 169 -9.88 2.08 16.91
C ALA A 169 -9.15 0.74 16.66
N SER A 170 -8.86 0.40 15.39
CA SER A 170 -8.27 -0.89 14.99
C SER A 170 -9.10 -2.12 15.41
N ASP A 171 -10.42 -1.96 15.49
CA ASP A 171 -11.39 -2.99 15.90
C ASP A 171 -12.05 -3.62 14.66
N ILE A 172 -11.40 -4.66 14.09
CA ILE A 172 -11.85 -5.30 12.84
C ILE A 172 -13.17 -6.05 13.01
N GLU A 173 -13.40 -6.63 14.19
CA GLU A 173 -14.63 -7.38 14.46
C GLU A 173 -15.83 -6.45 14.42
N ARG A 174 -15.76 -5.30 15.10
CA ARG A 174 -16.81 -4.28 15.01
C ARG A 174 -16.92 -3.68 13.62
N LEU A 175 -15.79 -3.41 12.96
CA LEU A 175 -15.81 -2.93 11.58
C LEU A 175 -16.62 -3.89 10.69
N GLN A 176 -16.35 -5.20 10.76
CA GLN A 176 -17.04 -6.22 9.99
C GLN A 176 -18.56 -6.26 10.24
N GLN A 177 -18.99 -6.01 11.48
CA GLN A 177 -20.40 -5.90 11.83
C GLN A 177 -21.06 -4.70 11.14
N PHE A 178 -20.44 -3.52 11.22
CA PHE A 178 -21.01 -2.29 10.66
C PHE A 178 -21.05 -2.28 9.13
N VAL A 179 -20.06 -2.89 8.46
CA VAL A 179 -20.03 -2.98 6.98
C VAL A 179 -20.84 -4.15 6.42
N SER A 180 -21.53 -4.93 7.26
CA SER A 180 -22.23 -6.16 6.84
C SER A 180 -23.36 -5.92 5.83
N THR A 181 -23.99 -4.75 5.86
CA THR A 181 -25.09 -4.37 4.96
C THR A 181 -24.61 -3.80 3.62
N TRP A 182 -23.32 -3.49 3.51
CA TRP A 182 -22.75 -2.87 2.31
C TRP A 182 -22.67 -3.85 1.13
N PRO A 183 -22.56 -3.35 -0.11
CA PRO A 183 -22.29 -4.19 -1.27
C PRO A 183 -21.09 -5.10 -1.03
N ARG A 184 -21.23 -6.38 -1.41
CA ARG A 184 -20.26 -7.44 -1.09
C ARG A 184 -18.82 -7.08 -1.46
N ASP A 185 -18.62 -6.50 -2.65
CA ASP A 185 -17.28 -6.18 -3.14
C ASP A 185 -16.69 -4.97 -2.39
N VAL A 186 -17.52 -3.97 -2.06
CA VAL A 186 -17.12 -2.83 -1.24
C VAL A 186 -16.70 -3.29 0.16
N ARG A 187 -17.53 -4.11 0.84
CA ARG A 187 -17.18 -4.68 2.14
C ARG A 187 -15.86 -5.46 2.08
N LYS A 188 -15.68 -6.32 1.07
CA LYS A 188 -14.48 -7.13 0.92
C LYS A 188 -13.23 -6.26 0.81
N GLN A 189 -13.27 -5.22 -0.01
CA GLN A 189 -12.13 -4.33 -0.21
C GLN A 189 -11.86 -3.44 1.02
N ALA A 190 -12.89 -2.94 1.69
CA ALA A 190 -12.75 -2.18 2.93
C ALA A 190 -12.05 -3.01 4.01
N LEU A 191 -12.46 -4.27 4.22
CA LEU A 191 -11.84 -5.18 5.17
C LEU A 191 -10.41 -5.58 4.76
N LEU A 192 -10.14 -5.74 3.45
CA LEU A 192 -8.79 -5.99 2.96
C LEU A 192 -7.84 -4.83 3.29
N LEU A 193 -8.28 -3.59 3.08
CA LEU A 193 -7.49 -2.39 3.37
C LEU A 193 -7.28 -2.21 4.87
N ALA A 194 -8.35 -2.37 5.67
CA ALA A 194 -8.26 -2.29 7.12
C ALA A 194 -7.38 -3.41 7.72
N GLY A 195 -7.44 -4.61 7.16
CA GLY A 195 -6.60 -5.74 7.59
C GLY A 195 -5.10 -5.48 7.36
N LYS A 196 -4.71 -4.72 6.33
CA LYS A 196 -3.32 -4.28 6.12
C LYS A 196 -2.82 -3.32 7.20
N ALA A 197 -3.73 -2.66 7.89
CA ALA A 197 -3.41 -1.78 9.01
C ALA A 197 -3.01 -2.59 10.25
N ILE A 198 -3.58 -3.78 10.41
CA ILE A 198 -3.43 -4.60 11.63
C ILE A 198 -2.51 -5.80 11.41
N ALA A 199 -2.25 -6.17 10.16
CA ALA A 199 -1.31 -7.22 9.80
C ALA A 199 0.13 -6.80 10.14
N LYS A 200 0.58 -7.25 11.31
CA LYS A 200 1.98 -7.41 11.68
C LYS A 200 2.67 -8.21 10.57
N ASP A 201 3.85 -7.79 10.09
CA ASP A 201 4.70 -8.68 9.30
C ASP A 201 5.17 -9.85 10.20
N GLY A 202 4.30 -10.85 10.36
CA GLY A 202 4.61 -12.16 10.89
C GLY A 202 4.70 -13.11 9.70
N GLY A 203 5.90 -13.66 9.49
CA GLY A 203 6.17 -14.63 8.43
C GLY A 203 5.10 -15.72 8.38
N LEU A 204 4.53 -15.91 7.19
CA LEU A 204 3.70 -17.06 6.86
C LEU A 204 4.61 -18.30 6.76
N GLU A 205 5.04 -18.83 7.89
CA GLU A 205 5.26 -20.27 8.04
C GLU A 205 4.03 -20.86 8.72
N HIS A 206 2.99 -21.09 7.92
CA HIS A 206 1.99 -22.09 8.25
C HIS A 206 1.55 -22.79 6.97
N ALA A 207 2.45 -23.63 6.45
CA ALA A 207 2.05 -24.70 5.56
C ALA A 207 1.15 -25.66 6.37
N PRO A 208 -0.03 -26.04 5.88
CA PRO A 208 -0.82 -27.07 6.53
C PRO A 208 -0.04 -28.39 6.43
N GLN A 209 0.39 -28.90 7.59
CA GLN A 209 0.97 -30.23 7.70
C GLN A 209 -0.07 -31.28 7.28
N PRO A 210 0.27 -32.26 6.44
CA PRO A 210 -0.62 -33.36 6.12
C PRO A 210 -0.88 -34.19 7.37
N ILE A 211 -2.15 -34.49 7.64
CA ILE A 211 -2.57 -35.42 8.68
C ILE A 211 -2.07 -36.82 8.26
N ILE A 212 -0.94 -37.24 8.80
CA ILE A 212 -0.51 -38.64 8.72
C ILE A 212 -1.27 -39.39 9.81
N SER A 213 -2.40 -40.00 9.41
CA SER A 213 -3.05 -41.05 10.21
C SER A 213 -2.05 -42.16 10.48
N SER A 214 -1.56 -42.21 11.72
CA SER A 214 -0.78 -43.33 12.26
C SER A 214 -1.66 -44.06 13.27
N ASP A 215 -2.68 -44.72 12.74
CA ASP A 215 -3.46 -45.70 13.49
C ASP A 215 -3.12 -47.09 12.94
N LEU A 216 -2.02 -47.67 13.46
CA LEU A 216 -1.85 -49.11 13.54
C LEU A 216 -0.65 -49.46 14.44
N SER A 217 -0.86 -49.45 15.76
CA SER A 217 -0.07 -50.27 16.70
C SER A 217 -0.72 -50.27 18.08
N ARG A 218 -1.78 -51.07 18.22
CA ARG A 218 -2.14 -51.64 19.52
C ARG A 218 -2.75 -53.03 19.33
N GLN A 219 -1.88 -54.02 19.15
CA GLN A 219 -2.23 -55.38 19.51
C GLN A 219 -1.14 -55.93 20.42
N ALA A 220 -1.42 -55.84 21.72
CA ALA A 220 -0.71 -56.54 22.77
C ALA A 220 -1.63 -57.66 23.25
N ALA A 221 -1.17 -58.91 23.16
CA ALA A 221 -1.32 -59.94 24.20
C ALA A 221 -0.68 -61.26 23.74
N PRO A 222 0.35 -61.74 24.47
CA PRO A 222 0.62 -63.16 24.60
C PRO A 222 -0.03 -63.66 25.92
N GLY A 223 -0.78 -64.77 25.88
CA GLY A 223 -1.43 -65.29 27.07
C GLY A 223 -2.02 -66.69 26.91
N ARG A 224 -1.16 -67.67 27.20
CA ARG A 224 -1.40 -69.10 27.52
C ARG A 224 -2.00 -70.02 26.46
#